data_AF-A0AAW2LQ49-F1
#
_entry.id   AF-A0AAW2LQ49-F1
#
_cell.length_a   1.000
_cell.length_b   1.000
_cell.length_c   1.000
_cell.angle_alpha   90.00
_cell.angle_beta   90.00
_cell.angle_gamma   90.00
#
_symmetry.space_group_name_H-M   'P 1'
#
loop_
_entity.id
_entity.type
_entity.pdbx_description
1 polymer ?
#
loop_
_entity_poly.entity_id
_entity_poly.type
_entity_poly.pdbx_seq_one_letter_code
_entity_poly.pdbx_strand_id
1 'polypeptide(L)'
;MAISFTLLPAIFVSLFASLTVSNALIPSIDRQTPSSCSRDKNSFSCEVEEANRKIARLESILEERIEEINAKSRYFGESSRKNNFEIHRLEHKALDAERRLKEISLQVGERTEIVSEQWIQIQQLEQALHMTEMRTSKIRKELWRRCPFVKFCANLFGDCLNMLKRILDPYVFGDGPVVRFCKSQASQTFEVAKHYHHQLQGFIKHAMKSNELTAGLAHEEVVFFVVLSKELSGDILVVDCREGDKDKCSGKC
;
A
#
# COMPACT_ATOMS: atom_id res chain seq x y z
N MET A 1 7.43 4.55 23.86
CA MET A 1 8.32 5.68 23.51
C MET A 1 9.33 5.84 24.63
N ALA A 2 10.56 5.37 24.42
CA ALA A 2 11.60 5.34 25.44
C ALA A 2 12.18 6.75 25.60
N ILE A 3 11.89 7.39 26.73
CA ILE A 3 12.59 8.61 27.13
C ILE A 3 14.02 8.17 27.46
N SER A 4 14.98 8.66 26.67
CA SER A 4 16.39 8.30 26.79
C SER A 4 16.90 8.59 28.21
N PHE A 5 17.20 7.54 28.97
CA PHE A 5 17.75 7.60 30.34
C PHE A 5 19.10 8.34 30.43
N THR A 6 19.71 8.69 29.30
CA THR A 6 20.95 9.45 29.20
C THR A 6 20.82 10.96 29.49
N LEU A 7 19.60 11.52 29.48
CA LEU A 7 19.39 12.97 29.71
C LEU A 7 19.11 13.31 31.18
N LEU A 8 18.77 12.32 32.00
CA LEU A 8 18.48 12.49 33.43
C LEU A 8 19.68 13.02 34.24
N PRO A 9 20.92 12.53 34.03
CA PRO A 9 22.09 13.06 34.73
C PRO A 9 22.40 14.51 34.38
N ALA A 10 22.19 14.92 33.12
CA ALA A 10 22.45 16.29 32.67
C ALA A 10 21.49 17.31 33.30
N ILE A 11 20.21 16.94 33.42
CA ILE A 11 19.19 17.77 34.08
C ILE A 11 19.51 17.87 35.58
N PHE A 12 19.94 16.77 36.21
CA PHE A 12 20.26 16.75 37.64
C PHE A 12 21.51 17.59 37.97
N VAL A 13 22.56 17.52 37.14
CA VAL A 13 23.78 18.34 37.27
C VAL A 13 23.47 19.82 37.03
N SER A 14 22.60 20.16 36.07
CA SER A 14 22.20 21.54 35.81
C SER A 14 21.36 22.14 36.95
N LEU A 15 20.49 21.35 37.58
CA LEU A 15 19.73 21.77 38.76
C LEU A 15 20.65 22.00 39.97
N PHE A 16 21.62 21.08 40.18
CA PHE A 16 22.58 21.19 41.28
C PHE A 16 23.53 22.38 41.11
N ALA A 17 23.99 22.65 39.89
CA ALA A 17 24.81 23.82 39.57
C ALA A 17 24.06 25.14 39.77
N SER A 18 22.73 25.17 39.55
CA SER A 18 21.90 26.36 39.77
C SER A 18 21.61 26.60 41.27
N LEU A 19 21.53 25.53 42.08
CA LEU A 19 21.36 25.64 43.53
C LEU A 19 22.65 26.08 44.24
N THR A 20 23.84 25.70 43.76
CA THR A 20 25.11 26.08 44.40
C THR A 20 25.52 27.53 44.11
N VAL A 21 25.10 28.11 42.99
CA VAL A 21 25.37 29.51 42.64
C VAL A 21 24.49 30.49 43.42
N SER A 22 23.33 30.05 43.92
CA SER A 22 22.36 30.94 44.61
C SER A 22 22.72 31.28 46.07
N ASN A 23 23.79 30.71 46.63
CA ASN A 23 24.21 30.97 48.02
C ASN A 23 25.41 31.93 48.16
N ALA A 24 25.91 32.50 47.05
CA ALA A 24 27.07 33.38 47.05
C ALA A 24 26.70 34.85 46.84
N LEU A 25 25.87 35.44 47.71
CA LEU A 25 25.78 36.90 47.83
C LEU A 25 25.23 37.31 49.20
N ILE A 26 26.03 37.06 50.25
CA ILE A 26 26.00 37.92 51.43
C ILE A 26 27.15 38.92 51.21
N PRO A 27 26.88 40.21 50.92
CA PRO A 27 27.91 41.22 51.00
C PRO A 27 28.34 41.28 52.46
N SER A 28 29.61 40.97 52.72
CA SER A 28 30.26 41.26 53.99
C SER A 28 30.20 42.78 54.19
N ILE A 29 29.27 43.25 55.01
CA ILE A 29 29.22 44.65 55.43
C ILE A 29 30.03 44.74 56.72
N ASP A 30 31.34 44.71 56.56
CA ASP A 30 32.24 45.35 57.50
C ASP A 30 32.48 46.78 57.01
N ARG A 31 31.54 47.67 57.37
CA ARG A 31 31.81 49.10 57.43
C ARG A 31 31.82 49.47 58.89
N GLN A 32 32.96 49.26 59.54
CA GLN A 32 33.33 50.00 60.73
C GLN A 32 33.36 51.49 60.37
N THR A 33 32.27 52.19 60.71
CA THR A 33 32.34 53.62 60.96
C THR A 33 33.12 53.80 62.27
N PRO A 34 34.16 54.64 62.35
CA PRO A 34 34.93 54.80 63.57
C PRO A 34 34.02 55.42 64.64
N SER A 35 33.61 54.61 65.61
CA SER A 35 32.93 55.08 66.82
C SER A 35 34.00 55.75 67.69
N SER A 36 34.03 57.08 67.65
CA SER A 36 34.83 57.87 68.58
C SER A 36 34.07 58.01 69.92
N CYS A 37 33.91 56.92 70.66
CA CYS A 37 33.42 57.00 72.04
C CYS A 37 34.62 56.94 73.00
N SER A 38 35.01 58.11 73.47
CA SER A 38 36.07 58.31 74.46
C SER A 38 35.68 57.76 75.84
N ARG A 39 36.70 57.29 76.56
CA ARG A 39 36.65 56.59 77.85
C ARG A 39 36.29 57.56 79.00
N ASP A 40 35.00 57.66 79.34
CA ASP A 40 34.44 57.79 80.72
C ASP A 40 32.95 58.20 80.70
N LYS A 41 32.13 57.49 81.50
CA LYS A 41 30.68 57.66 81.78
C LYS A 41 29.68 57.78 80.61
N ASN A 42 30.13 57.84 79.36
CA ASN A 42 29.27 57.88 78.16
C ASN A 42 29.17 56.53 77.40
N SER A 43 29.81 55.46 77.91
CA SER A 43 29.87 54.11 77.28
C SER A 43 28.48 53.49 77.06
N PHE A 44 27.65 53.51 78.10
CA PHE A 44 26.31 52.92 78.04
C PHE A 44 25.39 53.66 77.05
N SER A 45 25.51 54.99 76.97
CA SER A 45 24.73 55.79 76.00
C SER A 45 25.12 55.47 74.55
N CYS A 46 26.42 55.29 74.26
CA CYS A 46 26.88 54.89 72.93
C CYS A 46 26.37 53.50 72.53
N GLU A 47 26.38 52.52 73.46
CA GLU A 47 25.88 51.17 73.22
C GLU A 47 24.38 51.13 72.94
N VAL A 48 23.58 51.91 73.68
CA VAL A 48 22.14 52.05 73.46
C VAL A 48 21.84 52.67 72.10
N GLU A 49 22.58 53.72 71.69
CA GLU A 49 22.42 54.30 70.36
C GLU A 49 22.81 53.35 69.23
N GLU A 50 23.87 52.55 69.43
CA GLU A 50 24.27 51.53 68.46
C GLU A 50 23.21 50.43 68.34
N ALA A 51 22.65 49.97 69.47
CA ALA A 51 21.56 49.01 69.49
C ALA A 51 20.32 49.56 68.78
N ASN A 52 19.95 50.82 69.02
CA ASN A 52 18.84 51.48 68.34
C ASN A 52 19.04 51.54 66.82
N ARG A 53 20.26 51.87 66.35
CA ARG A 53 20.58 51.84 64.91
C ARG A 53 20.47 50.43 64.33
N LYS A 54 20.92 49.41 65.06
CA LYS A 54 20.80 48.00 64.64
C LYS A 54 19.33 47.56 64.58
N ILE A 55 18.50 47.95 65.54
CA ILE A 55 17.06 47.68 65.55
C ILE A 55 16.39 48.33 64.33
N ALA A 56 16.62 49.63 64.10
CA ALA A 56 16.05 50.34 62.95
C ALA A 56 16.45 49.69 61.60
N ARG A 57 17.69 49.19 61.50
CA ARG A 57 18.15 48.45 60.33
C ARG A 57 17.43 47.11 60.16
N LEU A 58 17.23 46.37 61.24
CA LEU A 58 16.51 45.09 61.22
C LEU A 58 15.03 45.29 60.88
N GLU A 59 14.40 46.32 61.42
CA GLU A 59 13.02 46.71 61.10
C GLU A 59 12.88 47.02 59.59
N SER A 60 13.80 47.81 59.03
CA SER A 60 13.81 48.11 57.60
C SER A 60 13.99 46.86 56.73
N ILE A 61 14.88 45.94 57.11
CA ILE A 61 15.08 44.68 56.38
C ILE A 61 13.84 43.80 56.49
N LEU A 62 13.21 43.75 57.66
CA LEU A 62 12.01 42.95 57.88
C LEU A 62 10.85 43.46 57.01
N GLU A 63 10.65 44.78 56.94
CA GLU A 63 9.63 45.40 56.10
C GLU A 63 9.85 45.08 54.62
N GLU A 64 11.08 45.23 54.12
CA GLU A 64 11.45 44.87 52.74
C GLU A 64 11.14 43.40 52.42
N ARG A 65 11.46 42.49 53.35
CA ARG A 65 11.17 41.05 53.19
C ARG A 65 9.69 40.74 53.20
N ILE A 66 8.90 41.43 54.04
CA ILE A 66 7.45 41.29 54.08
C ILE A 66 6.85 41.73 52.74
N GLU A 67 7.28 42.86 52.19
CA GLU A 67 6.84 43.33 50.88
C GLU A 67 7.20 42.36 49.75
N GLU A 68 8.43 41.82 49.77
CA GLU A 68 8.89 40.82 48.79
C GLU A 68 8.04 39.54 48.85
N ILE A 69 7.78 39.02 50.05
CA ILE A 69 6.95 37.83 50.27
C ILE A 69 5.51 38.09 49.82
N ASN A 70 4.96 39.26 50.13
CA ASN A 70 3.61 39.64 49.70
C ASN A 70 3.50 39.76 48.17
N ALA A 71 4.51 40.31 47.50
CA ALA A 71 4.58 40.36 46.04
C ALA A 71 4.64 38.95 45.43
N LYS A 72 5.50 38.08 45.95
CA LYS A 72 5.60 36.66 45.53
C LYS A 72 4.30 35.90 45.74
N SER A 73 3.64 36.10 46.88
CA SER A 73 2.36 35.44 47.19
C SER A 73 1.26 35.84 46.22
N ARG A 74 1.19 37.13 45.84
CA ARG A 74 0.26 37.61 44.80
C ARG A 74 0.55 36.98 43.44
N TYR A 75 1.80 37.00 43.01
CA TYR A 75 2.22 36.39 41.75
C TYR A 75 1.87 34.89 41.69
N PHE A 76 2.16 34.15 42.75
CA PHE A 76 1.83 32.73 42.82
C PHE A 76 0.31 32.49 42.77
N GLY A 77 -0.48 33.33 43.44
CA GLY A 77 -1.93 33.27 43.39
C GLY A 77 -2.49 33.49 41.99
N GLU A 78 -1.99 34.50 41.26
CA GLU A 78 -2.40 34.76 39.88
C GLU A 78 -2.00 33.63 38.93
N SER A 79 -0.75 33.15 39.04
CA SER A 79 -0.29 32.01 38.24
C SER A 79 -1.08 30.74 38.54
N SER A 80 -1.45 30.50 39.79
CA SER A 80 -2.26 29.34 40.20
C SER A 80 -3.66 29.40 39.56
N ARG A 81 -4.32 30.56 39.59
CA ARG A 81 -5.63 30.75 38.91
C ARG A 81 -5.53 30.49 37.42
N LYS A 82 -4.51 31.05 36.75
CA LYS A 82 -4.27 30.83 35.32
C LYS A 82 -4.09 29.36 34.99
N ASN A 83 -3.28 28.65 35.79
CA ASN A 83 -3.07 27.22 35.62
C ASN A 83 -4.38 26.43 35.80
N ASN A 84 -5.23 26.81 36.76
CA ASN A 84 -6.53 26.16 36.96
C ASN A 84 -7.45 26.30 35.74
N PHE A 85 -7.51 27.48 35.11
CA PHE A 85 -8.27 27.68 33.87
C PHE A 85 -7.73 26.82 32.72
N GLU A 86 -6.41 26.76 32.59
CA GLU A 86 -5.75 25.97 31.55
C GLU A 86 -5.97 24.46 31.74
N ILE A 87 -5.96 23.98 32.98
CA ILE A 87 -6.29 22.58 33.31
C ILE A 87 -7.70 22.25 32.82
N HIS A 88 -8.72 23.03 33.21
CA HIS A 88 -10.10 22.77 32.77
C HIS A 88 -10.27 22.83 31.25
N ARG A 89 -9.56 23.74 30.59
CA ARG A 89 -9.57 23.83 29.12
C ARG A 89 -8.98 22.58 28.47
N LEU A 90 -7.89 22.05 29.02
CA LEU A 90 -7.25 20.84 28.53
C LEU A 90 -8.10 19.60 28.82
N GLU A 91 -8.70 19.50 30.00
CA GLU A 91 -9.65 18.42 30.34
C GLU A 91 -10.81 18.37 29.36
N HIS A 92 -11.44 19.51 29.07
CA HIS A 92 -12.53 19.58 28.10
C HIS A 92 -12.08 19.14 26.70
N LYS A 93 -10.89 19.56 26.25
CA LYS A 93 -10.33 19.12 24.95
C LYS A 93 -10.03 17.63 24.91
N ALA A 94 -9.52 17.07 26.01
CA ALA A 94 -9.23 15.64 26.12
C ALA A 94 -10.53 14.82 26.04
N LEU A 95 -11.59 15.26 26.75
CA LEU A 95 -12.90 14.61 26.72
C LEU A 95 -13.55 14.67 25.32
N ASP A 96 -13.43 15.80 24.62
CA ASP A 96 -13.92 15.91 23.25
C ASP A 96 -13.16 14.97 22.29
N ALA A 97 -11.83 14.94 22.40
CA ALA A 97 -10.99 14.04 21.61
C ALA A 97 -11.33 12.56 21.90
N GLU A 98 -11.55 12.19 23.16
CA GLU A 98 -11.96 10.84 23.55
C GLU A 98 -13.32 10.47 22.94
N ARG A 99 -14.30 11.38 22.97
CA ARG A 99 -15.62 11.17 22.35
C ARG A 99 -15.48 10.91 20.84
N ARG A 100 -14.67 11.72 20.15
CA ARG A 100 -14.42 11.57 18.72
C ARG A 100 -13.69 10.26 18.40
N LEU A 101 -12.75 9.83 19.24
CA LEU A 101 -12.06 8.55 19.08
C LEU A 101 -13.02 7.36 19.26
N LYS A 102 -13.95 7.42 20.21
CA LYS A 102 -14.98 6.37 20.39
C LYS A 102 -15.87 6.25 19.16
N GLU A 103 -16.30 7.37 18.59
CA GLU A 103 -17.08 7.40 17.35
C GLU A 103 -16.32 6.78 16.17
N ILE A 104 -15.07 7.21 15.94
CA ILE A 104 -14.22 6.64 14.89
C ILE A 104 -14.00 5.14 15.11
N SER A 105 -13.77 4.71 16.35
CA SER A 105 -13.59 3.29 16.67
C SER A 105 -14.84 2.46 16.37
N LEU A 106 -16.03 3.00 16.61
CA LEU A 106 -17.29 2.33 16.27
C LEU A 106 -17.44 2.17 14.76
N GLN A 107 -17.21 3.24 14.00
CA GLN A 107 -17.28 3.22 12.53
C GLN A 107 -16.22 2.28 11.92
N VAL A 108 -15.01 2.23 12.49
CA VAL A 108 -13.98 1.28 12.07
C VAL A 108 -14.42 -0.14 12.34
N GLY A 109 -15.01 -0.41 13.51
CA GLY A 109 -15.57 -1.72 13.86
C GLY A 109 -16.61 -2.22 12.84
N GLU A 110 -17.61 -1.38 12.55
CA GLU A 110 -18.65 -1.67 11.56
C GLU A 110 -18.05 -1.95 10.17
N ARG A 111 -17.10 -1.13 9.72
CA ARG A 111 -16.47 -1.31 8.41
C ARG A 111 -15.56 -2.54 8.36
N THR A 112 -14.88 -2.90 9.46
CA THR A 112 -14.05 -4.11 9.50
C THR A 112 -14.87 -5.38 9.38
N GLU A 113 -16.08 -5.42 9.94
CA GLU A 113 -17.01 -6.54 9.76
C GLU A 113 -17.38 -6.70 8.28
N ILE A 114 -17.84 -5.61 7.65
CA ILE A 114 -18.19 -5.60 6.22
C ILE A 114 -17.02 -6.01 5.32
N VAL A 115 -15.83 -5.45 5.54
CA VAL A 115 -14.64 -5.78 4.74
C VAL A 115 -14.25 -7.26 4.91
N SER A 116 -14.42 -7.82 6.11
CA SER A 116 -14.14 -9.24 6.35
C SER A 116 -15.11 -10.16 5.60
N GLU A 117 -16.40 -9.83 5.57
CA GLU A 117 -17.40 -10.59 4.81
C GLU A 117 -17.15 -10.50 3.29
N GLN A 118 -16.90 -9.29 2.79
CA GLN A 118 -16.57 -9.06 1.38
C GLN A 118 -15.29 -9.81 0.97
N TRP A 119 -14.29 -9.89 1.84
CA TRP A 119 -13.08 -10.65 1.59
C TRP A 119 -13.35 -12.16 1.45
N ILE A 120 -14.19 -12.73 2.31
CA ILE A 120 -14.60 -14.14 2.21
C ILE A 120 -15.33 -14.40 0.88
N GLN A 121 -16.22 -13.49 0.47
CA GLN A 121 -16.94 -13.59 -0.80
C GLN A 121 -15.99 -13.54 -2.01
N ILE A 122 -15.01 -12.62 -2.01
CA ILE A 122 -13.99 -12.54 -3.06
C ILE A 122 -13.20 -13.85 -3.15
N GLN A 123 -12.76 -14.40 -2.01
CA GLN A 123 -12.01 -15.67 -1.98
C GLN A 123 -12.84 -16.83 -2.53
N GLN A 124 -14.13 -16.92 -2.18
CA GLN A 124 -15.03 -17.93 -2.74
C GLN A 124 -15.22 -17.78 -4.25
N LEU A 125 -15.35 -16.54 -4.73
CA LEU A 125 -15.49 -16.24 -6.15
C LEU A 125 -14.22 -16.60 -6.94
N GLU A 126 -13.04 -16.28 -6.41
CA GLU A 126 -11.75 -16.65 -7.00
C GLU A 126 -11.61 -18.17 -7.12
N GLN A 127 -11.98 -18.92 -6.07
CA GLN A 127 -11.98 -20.38 -6.11
C GLN A 127 -12.99 -20.94 -7.13
N ALA A 128 -14.20 -20.39 -7.18
CA ALA A 128 -15.23 -20.80 -8.13
C ALA A 128 -14.79 -20.53 -9.58
N LEU A 129 -14.17 -19.39 -9.84
CA LEU A 129 -13.60 -19.04 -11.13
C LEU A 129 -12.51 -20.04 -11.54
N HIS A 130 -11.54 -20.30 -10.66
CA HIS A 130 -10.46 -21.25 -10.92
C HIS A 130 -10.99 -22.65 -11.23
N MET A 131 -11.96 -23.14 -10.46
CA MET A 131 -12.58 -24.44 -10.74
C MET A 131 -13.33 -24.44 -12.07
N THR A 132 -13.99 -23.34 -12.43
CA THR A 132 -14.73 -23.20 -13.69
C THR A 132 -13.78 -23.20 -14.87
N GLU A 133 -12.68 -22.44 -14.82
CA GLU A 133 -11.63 -22.47 -15.85
C GLU A 133 -11.06 -23.87 -16.05
N MET A 134 -10.79 -24.59 -14.95
CA MET A 134 -10.28 -25.95 -15.01
C MET A 134 -11.28 -26.92 -15.64
N ARG A 135 -12.57 -26.81 -15.30
CA ARG A 135 -13.64 -27.62 -15.91
C ARG A 135 -13.80 -27.29 -17.39
N THR A 136 -13.87 -26.01 -17.75
CA THR A 136 -14.00 -25.55 -19.13
C THR A 136 -12.81 -25.97 -19.98
N SER A 137 -11.59 -25.89 -19.44
CA SER A 137 -10.38 -26.36 -20.12
C SER A 137 -10.39 -27.88 -20.36
N LYS A 138 -10.85 -28.67 -19.38
CA LYS A 138 -11.02 -30.13 -19.54
C LYS A 138 -12.08 -30.46 -20.60
N ILE A 139 -13.25 -29.84 -20.52
CA ILE A 139 -14.33 -30.03 -21.50
C ILE A 139 -13.85 -29.64 -22.88
N ARG A 140 -13.20 -28.48 -23.03
CA ARG A 140 -12.62 -28.03 -24.30
C ARG A 140 -11.63 -29.06 -24.84
N LYS A 141 -10.69 -29.56 -24.03
CA LYS A 141 -9.73 -30.59 -24.48
C LYS A 141 -10.43 -31.88 -24.94
N GLU A 142 -11.44 -32.32 -24.22
CA GLU A 142 -12.22 -33.51 -24.57
C GLU A 142 -13.01 -33.30 -25.87
N LEU A 143 -13.64 -32.14 -26.00
CA LEU A 143 -14.39 -31.73 -27.18
C LEU A 143 -13.48 -31.65 -28.43
N TRP A 144 -12.27 -31.10 -28.27
CA TRP A 144 -11.24 -31.08 -29.30
C TRP A 144 -10.74 -32.47 -29.66
N ARG A 145 -10.59 -33.40 -28.70
CA ARG A 145 -10.21 -34.81 -28.98
C ARG A 145 -11.29 -35.58 -29.75
N ARG A 146 -12.55 -35.25 -29.55
CA ARG A 146 -13.69 -35.88 -30.24
C ARG A 146 -13.93 -35.34 -31.65
N CYS A 147 -13.33 -34.21 -32.00
CA CYS A 147 -13.47 -33.62 -33.33
C CYS A 147 -12.73 -34.48 -34.38
N PRO A 148 -13.43 -35.04 -35.39
CA PRO A 148 -12.81 -35.84 -36.44
C PRO A 148 -11.71 -35.08 -37.19
N PHE A 149 -11.89 -33.77 -37.39
CA PHE A 149 -10.92 -32.89 -38.03
C PHE A 149 -9.63 -32.74 -37.20
N VAL A 150 -9.75 -32.55 -35.88
CA VAL A 150 -8.58 -32.45 -34.99
C VAL A 150 -7.83 -33.78 -34.94
N LYS A 151 -8.56 -34.90 -34.88
CA LYS A 151 -7.98 -36.26 -34.95
C LYS A 151 -7.25 -36.47 -36.28
N PHE A 152 -7.84 -36.04 -37.38
CA PHE A 152 -7.22 -36.06 -38.70
C PHE A 152 -5.92 -35.24 -38.75
N CYS A 153 -5.94 -33.99 -38.27
CA CYS A 153 -4.73 -33.16 -38.17
C CYS A 153 -3.66 -33.81 -37.28
N ALA A 154 -4.03 -34.33 -36.11
CA ALA A 154 -3.08 -34.97 -35.19
C ALA A 154 -2.40 -36.20 -35.82
N ASN A 155 -3.16 -37.02 -36.54
CA ASN A 155 -2.61 -38.17 -37.27
C ASN A 155 -1.65 -37.71 -38.36
N LEU A 156 -2.04 -36.70 -39.14
CA LEU A 156 -1.21 -36.15 -40.20
C LEU A 156 0.11 -35.55 -39.73
N PHE A 157 0.06 -34.72 -38.68
CA PHE A 157 1.27 -34.16 -38.09
C PHE A 157 2.11 -35.26 -37.44
N GLY A 158 1.48 -36.27 -36.82
CA GLY A 158 2.17 -37.44 -36.27
C GLY A 158 2.92 -38.23 -37.33
N ASP A 159 2.28 -38.54 -38.46
CA ASP A 159 2.86 -39.29 -39.57
C ASP A 159 3.97 -38.50 -40.26
N CYS A 160 3.76 -37.20 -40.51
CA CYS A 160 4.78 -36.30 -41.04
C CYS A 160 5.98 -36.19 -40.08
N LEU A 161 5.77 -36.02 -38.77
CA LEU A 161 6.85 -35.91 -37.78
C LEU A 161 7.62 -37.22 -37.62
N ASN A 162 6.94 -38.38 -37.65
CA ASN A 162 7.58 -39.68 -37.59
C ASN A 162 8.44 -39.95 -38.83
N MET A 163 7.96 -39.54 -40.01
CA MET A 163 8.72 -39.60 -41.25
C MET A 163 9.92 -38.64 -41.20
N LEU A 164 9.73 -37.39 -40.75
CA LEU A 164 10.79 -36.41 -40.60
C LEU A 164 11.87 -36.91 -39.63
N LYS A 165 11.47 -37.51 -38.50
CA LYS A 165 12.38 -38.15 -37.55
C LYS A 165 13.16 -39.32 -38.14
N ARG A 166 12.54 -40.15 -39.00
CA ARG A 166 13.24 -41.24 -39.71
C ARG A 166 14.25 -40.74 -40.75
N ILE A 167 14.09 -39.52 -41.25
CA ILE A 167 14.93 -38.93 -42.30
C ILE A 167 16.03 -38.02 -41.71
N LEU A 168 15.74 -37.34 -40.60
CA LEU A 168 16.71 -36.52 -39.87
C LEU A 168 17.81 -37.35 -39.18
N ASP A 169 17.72 -38.67 -39.22
CA ASP A 169 18.63 -39.60 -38.54
C ASP A 169 19.90 -39.98 -39.33
N PRO A 170 20.15 -39.53 -40.59
CA PRO A 170 21.17 -38.49 -40.81
C PRO A 170 21.05 -37.75 -42.18
N TYR A 171 20.67 -36.47 -42.18
CA TYR A 171 20.88 -35.46 -43.26
C TYR A 171 20.53 -35.82 -44.73
N VAL A 172 19.63 -35.03 -45.35
CA VAL A 172 19.88 -34.14 -46.51
C VAL A 172 18.53 -33.48 -46.89
N PHE A 173 18.41 -32.17 -46.65
CA PHE A 173 17.31 -31.35 -47.14
C PHE A 173 17.67 -30.81 -48.54
N GLY A 174 17.16 -31.48 -49.56
CA GLY A 174 17.03 -30.98 -50.93
C GLY A 174 15.60 -31.23 -51.43
N ASP A 175 15.30 -30.85 -52.68
CA ASP A 175 14.01 -31.04 -53.36
C ASP A 175 13.76 -32.53 -53.72
N GLY A 176 13.91 -33.38 -52.70
CA GLY A 176 13.97 -34.83 -52.80
C GLY A 176 12.59 -35.48 -52.74
N PRO A 177 12.56 -36.83 -52.82
CA PRO A 177 11.33 -37.62 -52.79
C PRO A 177 10.39 -37.26 -51.63
N VAL A 178 10.94 -36.78 -50.52
CA VAL A 178 10.24 -36.34 -49.31
C VAL A 178 9.43 -35.08 -49.54
N VAL A 179 9.99 -34.04 -50.17
CA VAL A 179 9.25 -32.78 -50.44
C VAL A 179 8.11 -33.06 -51.41
N ARG A 180 8.34 -33.88 -52.43
CA ARG A 180 7.32 -34.29 -53.40
C ARG A 180 6.23 -35.14 -52.75
N PHE A 181 6.60 -36.07 -51.87
CA PHE A 181 5.65 -36.89 -51.12
C PHE A 181 4.86 -36.07 -50.10
N CYS A 182 5.50 -35.20 -49.32
CA CYS A 182 4.86 -34.26 -48.42
C CYS A 182 3.92 -33.32 -49.16
N LYS A 183 4.29 -32.87 -50.37
CA LYS A 183 3.41 -32.07 -51.22
C LYS A 183 2.19 -32.87 -51.69
N SER A 184 2.39 -34.11 -52.16
CA SER A 184 1.26 -34.98 -52.55
C SER A 184 0.38 -35.36 -51.36
N GLN A 185 0.98 -35.59 -50.19
CA GLN A 185 0.27 -35.95 -48.97
C GLN A 185 -0.46 -34.73 -48.43
N ALA A 186 0.12 -33.53 -48.49
CA ALA A 186 -0.55 -32.27 -48.16
C ALA A 186 -1.72 -31.98 -49.10
N SER A 187 -1.59 -32.27 -50.41
CA SER A 187 -2.71 -32.13 -51.36
C SER A 187 -3.84 -33.12 -51.07
N GLN A 188 -3.54 -34.40 -50.84
CA GLN A 188 -4.56 -35.39 -50.44
C GLN A 188 -5.20 -35.04 -49.10
N THR A 189 -4.40 -34.55 -48.17
CA THR A 189 -4.82 -34.07 -46.87
C THR A 189 -5.78 -32.90 -46.98
N PHE A 190 -5.49 -31.96 -47.88
CA PHE A 190 -6.33 -30.80 -48.11
C PHE A 190 -7.70 -31.20 -48.68
N GLU A 191 -7.76 -32.20 -49.57
CA GLU A 191 -9.03 -32.73 -50.06
C GLU A 191 -9.83 -33.44 -48.97
N VAL A 192 -9.19 -34.21 -48.10
CA VAL A 192 -9.87 -34.83 -46.95
C VAL A 192 -10.29 -33.77 -45.91
N ALA A 193 -9.49 -32.74 -45.69
CA ALA A 193 -9.84 -31.59 -44.83
C ALA A 193 -11.08 -30.85 -45.34
N LYS A 194 -11.19 -30.62 -46.66
CA LYS A 194 -12.41 -30.07 -47.29
C LYS A 194 -13.62 -30.95 -47.01
N HIS A 195 -13.46 -32.27 -47.09
CA HIS A 195 -14.55 -33.20 -46.80
C HIS A 195 -15.04 -33.09 -45.35
N TYR A 196 -14.17 -32.82 -44.37
CA TYR A 196 -14.57 -32.68 -42.96
C TYR A 196 -14.87 -31.23 -42.53
N HIS A 197 -14.64 -30.24 -43.38
CA HIS A 197 -14.79 -28.82 -43.05
C HIS A 197 -16.23 -28.47 -42.64
N HIS A 198 -17.23 -28.98 -43.36
CA HIS A 198 -18.64 -28.77 -43.02
C HIS A 198 -19.02 -29.40 -41.67
N GLN A 199 -18.39 -30.52 -41.29
CA GLN A 199 -18.61 -31.16 -39.98
C GLN A 199 -17.99 -30.34 -38.86
N LEU A 200 -16.79 -29.79 -39.07
CA LEU A 200 -16.14 -28.86 -38.15
C LEU A 200 -16.98 -27.59 -37.98
N GLN A 201 -17.48 -27.03 -39.08
CA GLN A 201 -18.41 -25.89 -39.05
C GLN A 201 -19.68 -26.21 -38.27
N GLY A 202 -20.30 -27.38 -38.52
CA GLY A 202 -21.48 -27.84 -37.79
C GLY A 202 -21.21 -27.98 -36.29
N PHE A 203 -20.04 -28.48 -35.91
CA PHE A 203 -19.62 -28.64 -34.53
C PHE A 203 -19.39 -27.30 -33.82
N ILE A 204 -18.70 -26.36 -34.48
CA ILE A 204 -18.48 -25.00 -33.97
C ILE A 204 -19.82 -24.28 -33.82
N LYS A 205 -20.70 -24.36 -34.83
CA LYS A 205 -22.05 -23.78 -34.79
C LYS A 205 -22.88 -24.36 -33.64
N HIS A 206 -22.82 -25.67 -33.43
CA HIS A 206 -23.50 -26.32 -32.31
C HIS A 206 -22.95 -25.86 -30.95
N ALA A 207 -21.62 -25.81 -30.80
CA ALA A 207 -20.97 -25.31 -29.60
C ALA A 207 -21.31 -23.83 -29.32
N MET A 208 -21.33 -22.98 -30.36
CA MET A 208 -21.70 -21.57 -30.24
C MET A 208 -23.16 -21.38 -29.84
N LYS A 209 -24.09 -22.17 -30.39
CA LYS A 209 -25.51 -22.18 -30.01
C LYS A 209 -25.74 -22.59 -28.56
N SER A 210 -24.87 -23.45 -28.01
CA SER A 210 -24.99 -23.95 -26.64
C SER A 210 -24.51 -22.98 -25.56
N ASN A 211 -23.94 -21.83 -25.95
CA ASN A 211 -23.43 -20.82 -25.04
C ASN A 211 -24.15 -19.49 -25.28
N GLU A 212 -24.77 -18.93 -24.23
CA GLU A 212 -25.60 -17.72 -24.30
C GLU A 212 -24.89 -16.52 -24.92
N LEU A 213 -23.58 -16.36 -24.68
CA LEU A 213 -22.81 -15.21 -25.18
C LEU A 213 -22.49 -15.31 -26.67
N THR A 214 -22.33 -16.53 -27.18
CA THR A 214 -21.96 -16.78 -28.59
C THR A 214 -23.14 -17.21 -29.44
N ALA A 215 -24.31 -17.44 -28.82
CA ALA A 215 -25.50 -17.91 -29.51
C ALA A 215 -25.90 -16.97 -30.65
N GLY A 216 -25.84 -15.65 -30.42
CA GLY A 216 -26.13 -14.59 -31.41
C GLY A 216 -25.24 -14.62 -32.66
N LEU A 217 -24.02 -15.13 -32.54
CA LEU A 217 -23.07 -15.25 -33.64
C LEU A 217 -23.20 -16.56 -34.41
N ALA A 218 -23.97 -17.52 -33.88
CA ALA A 218 -24.12 -18.84 -34.49
C ALA A 218 -25.07 -18.87 -35.71
N HIS A 219 -25.55 -17.69 -36.15
CA HIS A 219 -26.49 -17.51 -37.25
C HIS A 219 -25.77 -17.04 -38.52
N GLU A 220 -24.69 -16.26 -38.36
CA GLU A 220 -23.88 -15.76 -39.44
C GLU A 220 -23.04 -16.92 -39.99
N GLU A 221 -22.96 -17.06 -41.32
CA GLU A 221 -22.01 -17.97 -41.96
C GLU A 221 -20.60 -17.41 -41.74
N VAL A 222 -20.05 -17.58 -40.53
CA VAL A 222 -18.67 -17.23 -40.25
C VAL A 222 -17.81 -18.22 -41.03
N VAL A 223 -17.39 -17.83 -42.22
CA VAL A 223 -16.49 -18.60 -43.08
C VAL A 223 -15.12 -18.63 -42.42
N PHE A 224 -14.92 -19.58 -41.52
CA PHE A 224 -13.61 -19.86 -40.93
C PHE A 224 -12.69 -20.43 -42.00
N PHE A 225 -12.01 -19.56 -42.75
CA PHE A 225 -10.88 -19.97 -43.56
C PHE A 225 -9.78 -20.47 -42.63
N VAL A 226 -9.55 -21.78 -42.63
CA VAL A 226 -8.30 -22.36 -42.12
C VAL A 226 -7.21 -21.91 -43.08
N VAL A 227 -6.64 -20.73 -42.82
CA VAL A 227 -5.41 -20.26 -43.45
C VAL A 227 -4.28 -21.12 -42.92
N LEU A 228 -4.12 -22.31 -43.50
CA LEU A 228 -2.85 -23.02 -43.47
C LEU A 228 -2.16 -22.76 -44.79
N SER A 229 -1.18 -21.86 -44.71
CA SER A 229 -0.03 -21.76 -45.61
C SER A 229 -0.30 -21.20 -47.01
N LYS A 230 -0.55 -19.90 -47.07
CA LYS A 230 -0.05 -19.08 -48.18
C LYS A 230 0.90 -18.01 -47.64
N GLU A 231 1.87 -18.43 -46.81
CA GLU A 231 2.97 -17.56 -46.38
C GLU A 231 4.25 -18.39 -46.21
N LEU A 232 4.78 -18.80 -47.36
CA LEU A 232 6.23 -18.78 -47.60
C LEU A 232 6.64 -17.42 -48.21
N SER A 233 5.79 -16.39 -48.11
CA SER A 233 6.05 -15.06 -48.63
C SER A 233 5.11 -14.08 -47.93
N GLY A 234 5.70 -13.16 -47.18
CA GLY A 234 5.06 -12.21 -46.26
C GLY A 234 3.85 -11.44 -46.79
N ASP A 235 3.03 -11.05 -45.81
CA ASP A 235 1.93 -10.09 -45.73
C ASP A 235 0.55 -10.74 -45.52
N ILE A 236 0.16 -10.78 -44.23
CA ILE A 236 -1.18 -11.12 -43.74
C ILE A 236 -2.17 -10.07 -44.23
N LEU A 237 -2.90 -10.39 -45.30
CA LEU A 237 -4.13 -9.68 -45.68
C LEU A 237 -5.33 -10.38 -45.05
N VAL A 238 -5.87 -9.78 -43.99
CA VAL A 238 -7.22 -10.09 -43.49
C VAL A 238 -8.21 -9.47 -44.47
N VAL A 239 -8.79 -10.29 -45.35
CA VAL A 239 -9.88 -9.85 -46.23
C VAL A 239 -11.20 -10.14 -45.52
N ASP A 240 -11.81 -9.08 -44.98
CA ASP A 240 -13.20 -9.07 -44.51
C ASP A 240 -14.13 -8.99 -45.73
N CYS A 241 -14.73 -10.12 -46.13
CA CYS A 241 -15.74 -10.15 -47.17
C CYS A 241 -17.12 -10.11 -46.51
N ARG A 242 -17.67 -8.91 -46.32
CA ARG A 242 -19.10 -8.74 -46.04
C ARG A 242 -19.91 -9.09 -47.28
N GLU A 243 -21.03 -9.74 -47.05
CA GLU A 243 -21.98 -10.21 -48.04
C GLU A 243 -22.58 -9.02 -48.83
N GLY A 244 -22.02 -8.76 -50.00
CA GLY A 244 -22.42 -7.63 -50.88
C GLY A 244 -21.72 -7.60 -52.24
N ASP A 245 -20.51 -8.15 -52.39
CA ASP A 245 -19.76 -8.16 -53.66
C ASP A 245 -19.68 -9.59 -54.24
N LYS A 246 -20.79 -10.08 -54.83
CA LYS A 246 -20.83 -11.42 -55.47
C LYS A 246 -20.10 -11.51 -56.82
N ASP A 247 -19.65 -10.39 -57.39
CA ASP A 247 -19.08 -10.35 -58.74
C ASP A 247 -17.55 -10.20 -58.82
N LYS A 248 -16.81 -10.18 -57.69
CA LYS A 248 -15.34 -10.04 -57.70
C LYS A 248 -14.54 -11.34 -57.51
N CYS A 249 -15.19 -12.47 -57.22
CA CYS A 249 -14.51 -13.75 -57.04
C CYS A 249 -14.44 -14.62 -58.31
N SER A 250 -14.66 -14.03 -59.50
CA SER A 250 -14.33 -14.65 -60.78
C SER A 250 -12.93 -14.21 -61.21
N GLY A 251 -11.92 -14.77 -60.57
CA GLY A 251 -10.51 -14.54 -60.88
C GLY A 251 -9.77 -15.86 -60.85
N LYS A 252 -9.55 -16.42 -62.04
CA LYS A 252 -8.77 -17.64 -62.34
C LYS A 252 -7.72 -18.00 -61.28
N CYS A 253 -7.80 -19.20 -60.74
CA CYS A 253 -6.70 -20.06 -60.32
C CYS A 253 -7.14 -21.52 -60.50
#